data_AF-A0A318D702-F1
#
_entry.id   AF-A0A318D702-F1
#
_cell.length_a   1.000
_cell.length_b   1.000
_cell.length_c   1.000
_cell.angle_alpha   90.00
_cell.angle_beta   90.00
_cell.angle_gamma   90.00
#
_symmetry.space_group_name_H-M   'P 1'
#
loop_
_entity.id
_entity.type
_entity.pdbx_description
1 polymer ?
#
loop_
_entity_poly.entity_id
_entity_poly.type
_entity_poly.pdbx_seq_one_letter_code
_entity_poly.pdbx_strand_id
1 'polypeptide(L)'
;MVNVLQAIVEHRRQTLANSADVSDLKPSTKSLYKALKKPHFGFIMECKMASPSKGLIREDFNLEEIVPIYNQYADAISVLTEDRFFRGSYTNLKYVSENTDKPVLCKDFILEPKQVRQARYYGADAILLMLSVLNDAEYKACQQEADKYQLDILTEVYSEEELERALNLGAKIIGINNRNLKNLSTDLSHTAKLAKNIPNDVVVVTESGINNHDDVLALSPLADACLVGSSLMSQPDLENAAKQLVYGDIKVCGIKDQANADLVDSPASSLGMIFVDKSPRRVASDKISSNLTTVGVFQNHDVDAVLQAQKDYQLKVIQLHGDESVDYVHELQSKLPKSCEVTKVISIQEGDGLPSIPEYSVAEILLDTQVGSSKGGTGKAFDWSMIQEIKKRYPQYRFRVAGGITPDNIRQLKSHQVSAIDVNGGVEFKPGVKSLDKINQLFANARVVSGRSR
;
A
#
# COMPACT_ATOMS: atom_id res chain seq x y z
N MET A 1 -14.68 13.88 29.14
CA MET A 1 -14.45 13.81 27.68
C MET A 1 -15.63 13.08 27.06
N VAL A 2 -16.28 13.67 26.06
CA VAL A 2 -17.37 13.01 25.33
C VAL A 2 -16.78 11.85 24.54
N ASN A 3 -17.32 10.64 24.70
CA ASN A 3 -16.94 9.47 23.91
C ASN A 3 -17.36 9.71 22.45
N VAL A 4 -16.38 9.81 21.54
CA VAL A 4 -16.62 10.10 20.12
C VAL A 4 -17.60 9.10 19.49
N LEU A 5 -17.47 7.81 19.84
CA LEU A 5 -18.37 6.77 19.37
C LEU A 5 -19.83 7.04 19.78
N GLN A 6 -20.07 7.44 21.04
CA GLN A 6 -21.42 7.74 21.52
C GLN A 6 -22.04 8.93 20.78
N ALA A 7 -21.24 9.97 20.52
CA ALA A 7 -21.72 11.14 19.77
C ALA A 7 -22.13 10.80 18.33
N ILE A 8 -21.37 9.92 17.67
CA ILE A 8 -21.70 9.45 16.32
C ILE A 8 -22.97 8.59 16.33
N VAL A 9 -23.06 7.60 17.22
CA VAL A 9 -24.21 6.70 17.31
C VAL A 9 -25.49 7.47 17.61
N GLU A 10 -25.45 8.42 18.54
CA GLU A 10 -26.62 9.24 18.88
C GLU A 10 -27.08 10.09 17.70
N HIS A 11 -26.14 10.69 16.98
CA HIS A 11 -26.47 11.42 15.75
C HIS A 11 -27.11 10.51 14.70
N ARG A 12 -26.58 9.29 14.50
CA ARG A 12 -27.15 8.37 13.51
C ARG A 12 -28.56 7.93 13.86
N ARG A 13 -28.87 7.65 15.13
CA ARG A 13 -30.25 7.36 15.58
C ARG A 13 -31.22 8.47 15.17
N GLN A 14 -30.83 9.73 15.38
CA GLN A 14 -31.66 10.89 15.04
C GLN A 14 -31.88 11.03 13.53
N THR A 15 -30.82 10.86 12.72
CA THR A 15 -30.96 10.92 11.25
C THR A 15 -31.81 9.77 10.69
N LEU A 16 -31.67 8.57 11.28
CA LEU A 16 -32.34 7.38 10.81
C LEU A 16 -33.86 7.42 11.04
N ALA A 17 -34.29 7.93 12.20
CA ALA A 17 -35.69 8.12 12.53
C ALA A 17 -36.45 8.97 11.48
N ASN A 18 -35.74 9.88 10.81
CA ASN A 18 -36.29 10.81 9.82
C ASN A 18 -36.12 10.36 8.36
N SER A 19 -35.46 9.22 8.11
CA SER A 19 -35.23 8.72 6.74
C SER A 19 -36.37 7.82 6.26
N ALA A 20 -36.62 7.76 4.95
CA ALA A 20 -37.55 6.79 4.39
C ALA A 20 -36.96 5.37 4.44
N ASP A 21 -37.82 4.36 4.60
CA ASP A 21 -37.44 2.97 4.35
C ASP A 21 -37.57 2.65 2.85
N VAL A 22 -36.88 1.62 2.40
CA VAL A 22 -36.82 1.20 0.99
C VAL A 22 -37.21 -0.27 0.86
N SER A 23 -37.97 -0.61 -0.17
CA SER A 23 -38.42 -1.98 -0.47
C SER A 23 -37.97 -2.42 -1.87
N ASP A 24 -38.29 -3.66 -2.24
CA ASP A 24 -38.11 -4.21 -3.60
C ASP A 24 -36.67 -4.20 -4.12
N LEU A 25 -35.74 -4.53 -3.21
CA LEU A 25 -34.31 -4.54 -3.48
C LEU A 25 -33.88 -5.82 -4.17
N LYS A 26 -32.91 -5.70 -5.07
CA LYS A 26 -32.23 -6.84 -5.69
C LYS A 26 -31.05 -7.28 -4.81
N PRO A 27 -30.83 -8.61 -4.65
CA PRO A 27 -29.64 -9.12 -4.01
C PRO A 27 -28.34 -8.64 -4.68
N SER A 28 -27.26 -8.58 -3.91
CA SER A 28 -25.90 -8.40 -4.42
C SER A 28 -25.50 -9.56 -5.32
N THR A 29 -24.69 -9.26 -6.33
CA THR A 29 -24.06 -10.26 -7.21
C THR A 29 -22.55 -10.37 -6.96
N LYS A 30 -21.99 -9.53 -6.09
CA LYS A 30 -20.57 -9.48 -5.76
C LYS A 30 -20.37 -9.92 -4.31
N SER A 31 -19.21 -10.49 -4.00
CA SER A 31 -18.89 -10.98 -2.66
C SER A 31 -17.53 -10.46 -2.21
N LEU A 32 -17.53 -9.71 -1.12
CA LEU A 32 -16.35 -9.31 -0.37
C LEU A 32 -15.60 -10.55 0.15
N TYR A 33 -16.30 -11.54 0.70
CA TYR A 33 -15.67 -12.77 1.19
C TYR A 33 -14.86 -13.46 0.08
N LYS A 34 -15.46 -13.66 -1.10
CA LYS A 34 -14.75 -14.27 -2.24
C LYS A 34 -13.59 -13.40 -2.73
N ALA A 35 -13.73 -12.08 -2.72
CA ALA A 35 -12.66 -11.17 -3.14
C ALA A 35 -11.45 -11.23 -2.20
N LEU A 36 -11.67 -11.35 -0.90
CA LEU A 36 -10.62 -11.42 0.13
C LEU A 36 -10.10 -12.85 0.37
N LYS A 37 -10.83 -13.89 -0.07
CA LYS A 37 -10.40 -15.28 -0.02
C LYS A 37 -9.46 -15.69 -1.18
N LYS A 38 -8.88 -14.73 -1.89
CA LYS A 38 -7.80 -15.00 -2.86
C LYS A 38 -6.47 -15.31 -2.16
N PRO A 39 -5.49 -15.97 -2.82
CA PRO A 39 -4.21 -16.31 -2.20
C PRO A 39 -3.36 -15.09 -1.81
N HIS A 40 -3.47 -13.98 -2.52
CA HIS A 40 -2.76 -12.75 -2.19
C HIS A 40 -3.41 -12.01 -1.02
N PHE A 41 -2.62 -11.18 -0.34
CA PHE A 41 -3.10 -10.29 0.71
C PHE A 41 -4.04 -9.23 0.12
N GLY A 42 -5.26 -9.16 0.63
CA GLY A 42 -6.32 -8.30 0.09
C GLY A 42 -6.20 -6.84 0.50
N PHE A 43 -6.66 -5.93 -0.37
CA PHE A 43 -6.72 -4.51 -0.08
C PHE A 43 -8.15 -3.99 -0.22
N ILE A 44 -8.72 -3.51 0.88
CA ILE A 44 -9.97 -2.74 0.90
C ILE A 44 -9.58 -1.27 0.92
N MET A 45 -9.63 -0.61 -0.24
CA MET A 45 -9.25 0.81 -0.36
C MET A 45 -10.46 1.69 -0.10
N GLU A 46 -10.31 2.66 0.80
CA GLU A 46 -11.42 3.42 1.35
C GLU A 46 -11.50 4.83 0.76
N CYS A 47 -12.67 5.17 0.25
CA CYS A 47 -13.07 6.51 -0.16
C CYS A 47 -13.49 7.29 1.10
N LYS A 48 -12.56 8.08 1.64
CA LYS A 48 -12.73 8.85 2.89
C LYS A 48 -12.31 10.31 2.72
N MET A 49 -13.27 11.22 2.85
CA MET A 49 -13.04 12.67 2.75
C MET A 49 -12.51 13.25 4.07
N ALA A 50 -13.08 12.86 5.21
CA ALA A 50 -12.73 13.36 6.53
C ALA A 50 -12.73 12.28 7.61
N SER A 51 -12.22 12.60 8.80
CA SER A 51 -12.37 11.74 9.99
C SER A 51 -12.38 12.56 11.29
N PRO A 52 -12.97 12.04 12.38
CA PRO A 52 -12.91 12.69 13.70
C PRO A 52 -11.49 13.02 14.19
N SER A 53 -10.52 12.16 13.87
CA SER A 53 -9.14 12.30 14.34
C SER A 53 -8.29 13.27 13.53
N LYS A 54 -8.57 13.43 12.22
CA LYS A 54 -7.72 14.21 11.30
C LYS A 54 -8.43 15.41 10.67
N GLY A 55 -9.74 15.58 10.92
CA GLY A 55 -10.54 16.57 10.20
C GLY A 55 -10.64 16.21 8.71
N LEU A 56 -10.57 17.23 7.84
CA LEU A 56 -10.54 17.06 6.39
C LEU A 56 -9.22 16.41 5.96
N ILE A 57 -9.30 15.31 5.22
CA ILE A 57 -8.13 14.52 4.78
C ILE A 57 -7.79 14.83 3.32
N ARG A 58 -8.81 14.91 2.46
CA ARG A 58 -8.66 15.23 1.03
C ARG A 58 -9.64 16.34 0.67
N GLU A 59 -9.10 17.52 0.37
CA GLU A 59 -9.92 18.67 -0.03
C GLU A 59 -10.57 18.41 -1.39
N ASP A 60 -9.76 17.93 -2.35
CA ASP A 60 -10.21 17.56 -3.69
C ASP A 60 -10.65 16.09 -3.74
N PHE A 61 -11.87 15.84 -3.25
CA PHE A 61 -12.46 14.50 -3.17
C PHE A 61 -13.26 14.18 -4.44
N ASN A 62 -12.55 13.91 -5.54
CA ASN A 62 -13.15 13.56 -6.82
C ASN A 62 -13.24 12.03 -7.04
N LEU A 63 -14.45 11.47 -7.02
CA LEU A 63 -14.66 10.04 -7.24
C LEU A 63 -14.41 9.61 -8.70
N GLU A 64 -14.51 10.52 -9.67
CA GLU A 64 -14.15 10.26 -11.08
C GLU A 64 -12.66 9.95 -11.25
N GLU A 65 -11.81 10.46 -10.35
CA GLU A 65 -10.37 10.17 -10.31
C GLU A 65 -10.03 9.01 -9.38
N ILE A 66 -10.66 8.95 -8.19
CA ILE A 66 -10.35 7.95 -7.16
C ILE A 66 -10.74 6.54 -7.62
N VAL A 67 -11.93 6.35 -8.20
CA VAL A 67 -12.45 5.01 -8.51
C VAL A 67 -11.62 4.30 -9.59
N PRO A 68 -11.24 4.93 -10.72
CA PRO A 68 -10.36 4.30 -11.71
C PRO A 68 -9.00 3.88 -11.13
N ILE A 69 -8.44 4.64 -10.19
CA ILE A 69 -7.19 4.27 -9.51
C ILE A 69 -7.43 3.05 -8.63
N TYR A 70 -8.43 3.09 -7.75
CA TYR A 70 -8.72 1.97 -6.84
C TYR A 70 -9.09 0.69 -7.58
N ASN A 71 -9.77 0.76 -8.73
CA ASN A 71 -10.10 -0.40 -9.56
C ASN A 71 -8.87 -1.21 -10.00
N GLN A 72 -7.70 -0.57 -10.11
CA GLN A 72 -6.45 -1.22 -10.52
C GLN A 72 -5.77 -1.99 -9.38
N TYR A 73 -5.96 -1.57 -8.13
CA TYR A 73 -5.14 -2.03 -7.00
C TYR A 73 -5.94 -2.76 -5.91
N ALA A 74 -7.19 -2.35 -5.70
CA ALA A 74 -8.05 -2.85 -4.63
C ALA A 74 -8.74 -4.18 -4.99
N ASP A 75 -8.97 -5.01 -3.97
CA ASP A 75 -9.85 -6.18 -4.07
C ASP A 75 -11.30 -5.83 -3.72
N ALA A 76 -11.51 -4.76 -2.94
CA ALA A 76 -12.81 -4.17 -2.63
C ALA A 76 -12.66 -2.68 -2.33
N ILE A 77 -13.74 -1.92 -2.47
CA ILE A 77 -13.75 -0.48 -2.17
C ILE A 77 -14.67 -0.23 -0.98
N SER A 78 -14.16 0.47 0.04
CA SER A 78 -14.96 0.92 1.18
C SER A 78 -15.41 2.35 0.96
N VAL A 79 -16.67 2.66 1.23
CA VAL A 79 -17.22 4.01 1.08
C VAL A 79 -17.86 4.45 2.39
N LEU A 80 -17.39 5.59 2.92
CA LEU A 80 -18.00 6.21 4.09
C LEU A 80 -19.34 6.84 3.71
N THR A 81 -20.38 6.51 4.47
CA THR A 81 -21.76 7.03 4.28
C THR A 81 -22.27 7.84 5.48
N GLU A 82 -21.47 7.93 6.54
CA GLU A 82 -21.71 8.82 7.69
C GLU A 82 -21.38 10.28 7.29
N ASP A 83 -22.36 11.16 7.42
CA ASP A 83 -22.37 12.51 6.84
C ASP A 83 -21.70 13.57 7.73
N ARG A 84 -21.88 13.50 9.05
CA ARG A 84 -21.47 14.59 9.94
C ARG A 84 -19.97 14.58 10.26
N PHE A 85 -19.43 13.43 10.62
CA PHE A 85 -18.06 13.28 11.10
C PHE A 85 -17.08 12.84 10.01
N PHE A 86 -17.56 12.07 9.02
CA PHE A 86 -16.74 11.58 7.91
C PHE A 86 -17.00 12.31 6.59
N ARG A 87 -18.07 13.13 6.51
CA ARG A 87 -18.51 13.81 5.27
C ARG A 87 -18.77 12.83 4.12
N GLY A 88 -19.26 11.65 4.48
CA GLY A 88 -19.68 10.60 3.58
C GLY A 88 -21.09 10.82 3.03
N SER A 89 -21.50 10.00 2.06
CA SER A 89 -22.87 10.00 1.57
C SER A 89 -23.23 8.70 0.87
N TYR A 90 -24.51 8.32 0.93
CA TYR A 90 -25.05 7.20 0.15
C TYR A 90 -24.98 7.44 -1.37
N THR A 91 -24.98 8.71 -1.81
CA THR A 91 -24.76 9.05 -3.23
C THR A 91 -23.37 8.65 -3.68
N ASN A 92 -22.34 8.85 -2.83
CA ASN A 92 -20.98 8.40 -3.12
C ASN A 92 -20.93 6.87 -3.23
N LEU A 93 -21.63 6.16 -2.34
CA LEU A 93 -21.72 4.69 -2.38
C LEU A 93 -22.30 4.21 -3.71
N LYS A 94 -23.41 4.81 -4.15
CA LYS A 94 -24.04 4.50 -5.43
C LYS A 94 -23.12 4.79 -6.61
N TYR A 95 -22.50 5.96 -6.63
CA TYR A 95 -21.55 6.32 -7.68
C TYR A 95 -20.42 5.28 -7.78
N VAL A 96 -19.80 4.91 -6.65
CA VAL A 96 -18.73 3.91 -6.63
C VAL A 96 -19.26 2.55 -7.12
N SER A 97 -20.42 2.10 -6.63
CA SER A 97 -21.05 0.84 -7.05
C SER A 97 -21.32 0.76 -8.55
N GLU A 98 -21.70 1.87 -9.18
CA GLU A 98 -22.00 1.94 -10.62
C GLU A 98 -20.73 2.00 -11.48
N ASN A 99 -19.57 2.35 -10.91
CA ASN A 99 -18.31 2.60 -11.62
C ASN A 99 -17.17 1.61 -11.25
N THR A 100 -17.49 0.50 -10.58
CA THR A 100 -16.50 -0.53 -10.21
C THR A 100 -17.02 -1.95 -10.45
N ASP A 101 -16.11 -2.85 -10.82
CA ASP A 101 -16.34 -4.30 -10.84
C ASP A 101 -16.10 -4.94 -9.46
N LYS A 102 -15.44 -4.23 -8.53
CA LYS A 102 -15.12 -4.74 -7.18
C LYS A 102 -16.36 -4.74 -6.27
N PRO A 103 -16.39 -5.58 -5.23
CA PRO A 103 -17.39 -5.45 -4.17
C PRO A 103 -17.24 -4.11 -3.45
N VAL A 104 -18.36 -3.45 -3.16
CA VAL A 104 -18.40 -2.17 -2.44
C VAL A 104 -18.94 -2.34 -1.03
N LEU A 105 -18.11 -1.99 -0.04
CA LEU A 105 -18.45 -1.99 1.38
C LEU A 105 -19.06 -0.64 1.76
N CYS A 106 -20.29 -0.66 2.28
CA CYS A 106 -20.88 0.47 2.98
C CYS A 106 -20.29 0.57 4.39
N LYS A 107 -19.41 1.56 4.61
CA LYS A 107 -18.77 1.81 5.90
C LYS A 107 -19.54 2.88 6.65
N ASP A 108 -20.30 2.44 7.64
CA ASP A 108 -21.20 3.27 8.45
C ASP A 108 -21.40 2.69 9.85
N PHE A 109 -22.04 3.46 10.72
CA PHE A 109 -22.55 3.00 12.00
C PHE A 109 -23.96 2.46 11.79
N ILE A 110 -24.07 1.21 11.36
CA ILE A 110 -25.34 0.51 11.18
C ILE A 110 -25.89 0.07 12.54
N LEU A 111 -27.11 0.50 12.84
CA LEU A 111 -27.79 0.31 14.12
C LEU A 111 -28.99 -0.65 14.01
N GLU A 112 -29.63 -0.72 12.85
CA GLU A 112 -30.85 -1.52 12.62
C GLU A 112 -31.00 -1.96 11.15
N PRO A 113 -31.86 -2.96 10.86
CA PRO A 113 -32.08 -3.51 9.51
C PRO A 113 -32.41 -2.49 8.43
N LYS A 114 -33.03 -1.36 8.79
CA LYS A 114 -33.36 -0.29 7.85
C LYS A 114 -32.12 0.26 7.12
N GLN A 115 -31.00 0.43 7.82
CA GLN A 115 -29.76 0.90 7.18
C GLN A 115 -29.16 -0.16 6.26
N VAL A 116 -29.36 -1.46 6.55
CA VAL A 116 -28.93 -2.55 5.67
C VAL A 116 -29.66 -2.48 4.32
N ARG A 117 -30.99 -2.25 4.36
CA ARG A 117 -31.80 -2.01 3.15
C ARG A 117 -31.35 -0.76 2.39
N GLN A 118 -31.08 0.34 3.10
CA GLN A 118 -30.57 1.57 2.50
C GLN A 118 -29.21 1.32 1.81
N ALA A 119 -28.25 0.69 2.49
CA ALA A 119 -26.96 0.35 1.89
C ALA A 119 -27.12 -0.45 0.60
N ARG A 120 -27.99 -1.48 0.58
CA ARG A 120 -28.25 -2.26 -0.63
C ARG A 120 -28.94 -1.46 -1.72
N TYR A 121 -29.90 -0.60 -1.38
CA TYR A 121 -30.57 0.29 -2.34
C TYR A 121 -29.57 1.19 -3.09
N TYR A 122 -28.52 1.65 -2.41
CA TYR A 122 -27.43 2.41 -3.01
C TYR A 122 -26.28 1.52 -3.55
N GLY A 123 -26.50 0.22 -3.68
CA GLY A 123 -25.60 -0.69 -4.39
C GLY A 123 -24.51 -1.37 -3.56
N ALA A 124 -24.49 -1.22 -2.23
CA ALA A 124 -23.49 -1.90 -1.39
C ALA A 124 -23.57 -3.42 -1.53
N ASP A 125 -22.42 -4.07 -1.69
CA ASP A 125 -22.29 -5.53 -1.75
C ASP A 125 -21.89 -6.12 -0.39
N ALA A 126 -21.42 -5.26 0.51
CA ALA A 126 -21.11 -5.61 1.89
C ALA A 126 -21.42 -4.44 2.84
N ILE A 127 -21.59 -4.76 4.13
CA ILE A 127 -21.85 -3.79 5.20
C ILE A 127 -20.89 -3.98 6.38
N LEU A 128 -20.68 -2.90 7.14
CA LEU A 128 -19.99 -2.95 8.43
C LEU A 128 -20.98 -3.18 9.57
N LEU A 129 -20.74 -4.17 10.43
CA LEU A 129 -21.44 -4.31 11.71
C LEU A 129 -20.41 -4.29 12.86
N MET A 130 -20.60 -3.39 13.82
CA MET A 130 -19.63 -3.16 14.91
C MET A 130 -20.14 -3.74 16.23
N LEU A 131 -19.41 -4.68 16.83
CA LEU A 131 -19.82 -5.30 18.10
C LEU A 131 -19.63 -4.39 19.32
N SER A 132 -18.87 -3.30 19.16
CA SER A 132 -18.80 -2.20 20.13
C SER A 132 -20.04 -1.31 20.15
N VAL A 133 -20.94 -1.46 19.16
CA VAL A 133 -22.16 -0.67 18.99
C VAL A 133 -23.41 -1.53 19.15
N LEU A 134 -23.41 -2.72 18.56
CA LEU A 134 -24.56 -3.63 18.52
C LEU A 134 -24.45 -4.70 19.61
N ASN A 135 -25.57 -4.97 20.27
CA ASN A 135 -25.73 -6.22 21.01
C ASN A 135 -26.02 -7.40 20.04
N ASP A 136 -26.00 -8.63 20.56
CA ASP A 136 -26.14 -9.84 19.74
C ASP A 136 -27.51 -9.95 19.03
N ALA A 137 -28.58 -9.44 19.64
CA ALA A 137 -29.91 -9.46 19.04
C ALA A 137 -30.01 -8.46 17.89
N GLU A 138 -29.47 -7.25 18.07
CA GLU A 138 -29.40 -6.22 17.02
C GLU A 138 -28.51 -6.67 15.86
N TYR A 139 -27.34 -7.25 16.16
CA TYR A 139 -26.46 -7.84 15.17
C TYR A 139 -27.18 -8.91 14.34
N LYS A 140 -27.87 -9.85 15.00
CA LYS A 140 -28.63 -10.92 14.32
C LYS A 140 -29.75 -10.35 13.45
N ALA A 141 -30.44 -9.31 13.89
CA ALA A 141 -31.48 -8.67 13.08
C ALA A 141 -30.89 -8.06 11.79
N CYS A 142 -29.75 -7.36 11.89
CA CYS A 142 -29.04 -6.83 10.74
C CYS A 142 -28.47 -7.94 9.83
N GLN A 143 -27.93 -9.01 10.42
CA GLN A 143 -27.43 -10.18 9.70
C GLN A 143 -28.54 -10.86 8.89
N GLN A 144 -29.70 -11.12 9.50
CA GLN A 144 -30.85 -11.69 8.81
C GLN A 144 -31.34 -10.82 7.65
N GLU A 145 -31.26 -9.50 7.80
CA GLU A 145 -31.59 -8.58 6.71
C GLU A 145 -30.55 -8.61 5.60
N ALA A 146 -29.26 -8.64 5.94
CA ALA A 146 -28.16 -8.75 4.99
C ALA A 146 -28.24 -10.05 4.16
N ASP A 147 -28.58 -11.16 4.80
CA ASP A 147 -28.73 -12.48 4.17
C ASP A 147 -29.80 -12.48 3.07
N LYS A 148 -30.94 -11.77 3.28
CA LYS A 148 -32.02 -11.65 2.27
C LYS A 148 -31.52 -11.06 0.96
N TYR A 149 -30.51 -10.18 1.03
CA TYR A 149 -29.97 -9.49 -0.12
C TYR A 149 -28.53 -9.91 -0.47
N GLN A 150 -28.06 -11.04 0.08
CA GLN A 150 -26.73 -11.60 -0.19
C GLN A 150 -25.59 -10.60 0.07
N LEU A 151 -25.73 -9.76 1.10
CA LEU A 151 -24.68 -8.85 1.51
C LEU A 151 -23.66 -9.57 2.38
N ASP A 152 -22.38 -9.41 2.08
CA ASP A 152 -21.33 -9.83 3.02
C ASP A 152 -21.26 -8.87 4.21
N ILE A 153 -20.83 -9.38 5.36
CA ILE A 153 -20.71 -8.59 6.60
C ILE A 153 -19.26 -8.56 7.02
N LEU A 154 -18.68 -7.35 7.13
CA LEU A 154 -17.45 -7.11 7.86
C LEU A 154 -17.80 -6.86 9.33
N THR A 155 -17.51 -7.83 10.19
CA THR A 155 -17.78 -7.75 11.63
C THR A 155 -16.61 -7.12 12.35
N GLU A 156 -16.74 -5.86 12.76
CA GLU A 156 -15.66 -5.11 13.41
C GLU A 156 -15.60 -5.40 14.91
N VAL A 157 -14.39 -5.70 15.40
CA VAL A 157 -14.05 -5.98 16.80
C VAL A 157 -12.82 -5.19 17.23
N TYR A 158 -12.77 -4.89 18.53
CA TYR A 158 -11.68 -4.23 19.24
C TYR A 158 -11.28 -4.98 20.52
N SER A 159 -12.08 -5.90 21.06
CA SER A 159 -11.71 -6.62 22.30
C SER A 159 -11.80 -8.13 22.14
N GLU A 160 -11.19 -8.88 23.07
CA GLU A 160 -11.33 -10.34 23.13
C GLU A 160 -12.79 -10.77 23.35
N GLU A 161 -13.54 -10.02 24.16
CA GLU A 161 -14.98 -10.23 24.37
C GLU A 161 -15.79 -10.02 23.08
N GLU A 162 -15.52 -8.95 22.35
CA GLU A 162 -16.15 -8.69 21.05
C GLU A 162 -15.76 -9.78 20.03
N LEU A 163 -14.51 -10.24 20.05
CA LEU A 163 -14.09 -11.35 19.20
C LEU A 163 -14.82 -12.65 19.51
N GLU A 164 -14.95 -13.02 20.79
CA GLU A 164 -15.70 -14.21 21.20
C GLU A 164 -17.15 -14.13 20.72
N ARG A 165 -17.78 -12.96 20.87
CA ARG A 165 -19.12 -12.71 20.34
C ARG A 165 -19.17 -12.87 18.82
N ALA A 166 -18.22 -12.31 18.07
CA ALA A 166 -18.17 -12.44 16.61
C ALA A 166 -18.12 -13.91 16.16
N LEU A 167 -17.31 -14.73 16.85
CA LEU A 167 -17.20 -16.16 16.57
C LEU A 167 -18.50 -16.90 16.90
N ASN A 168 -19.11 -16.62 18.05
CA ASN A 168 -20.40 -17.21 18.44
C ASN A 168 -21.56 -16.80 17.50
N LEU A 169 -21.47 -15.62 16.89
CA LEU A 169 -22.41 -15.12 15.88
C LEU A 169 -22.12 -15.65 14.47
N GLY A 170 -21.07 -16.47 14.30
CA GLY A 170 -20.72 -17.11 13.04
C GLY A 170 -20.16 -16.16 11.99
N ALA A 171 -19.52 -15.05 12.40
CA ALA A 171 -18.93 -14.08 11.49
C ALA A 171 -17.92 -14.75 10.53
N LYS A 172 -18.04 -14.42 9.23
CA LYS A 172 -17.17 -14.97 8.16
C LYS A 172 -16.03 -14.04 7.76
N ILE A 173 -16.19 -12.74 8.03
CA ILE A 173 -15.17 -11.72 7.85
C ILE A 173 -15.10 -10.92 9.16
N ILE A 174 -13.95 -10.95 9.82
CA ILE A 174 -13.72 -10.22 11.07
C ILE A 174 -12.72 -9.09 10.80
N GLY A 175 -13.15 -7.86 11.08
CA GLY A 175 -12.33 -6.66 11.04
C GLY A 175 -11.74 -6.37 12.42
N ILE A 176 -10.42 -6.41 12.57
CA ILE A 176 -9.74 -5.99 13.80
C ILE A 176 -9.38 -4.51 13.66
N ASN A 177 -10.06 -3.66 14.42
CA ASN A 177 -9.78 -2.23 14.40
C ASN A 177 -8.64 -1.89 15.36
N ASN A 178 -7.46 -1.55 14.81
CA ASN A 178 -6.31 -1.15 15.62
C ASN A 178 -6.50 0.23 16.28
N ARG A 179 -7.55 0.98 15.92
CA ARG A 179 -7.88 2.27 16.53
C ARG A 179 -8.96 2.12 17.59
N ASN A 180 -8.65 2.59 18.80
CA ASN A 180 -9.64 2.70 19.85
C ASN A 180 -10.54 3.91 19.61
N LEU A 181 -11.82 3.73 19.30
CA LEU A 181 -12.74 4.84 19.01
C LEU A 181 -13.12 5.67 20.24
N LYS A 182 -12.82 5.21 21.46
CA LYS A 182 -13.09 5.97 22.70
C LYS A 182 -12.07 7.09 22.93
N ASN A 183 -10.80 6.88 22.55
CA ASN A 183 -9.69 7.82 22.79
C ASN A 183 -8.82 8.11 21.55
N LEU A 184 -9.13 7.49 20.41
CA LEU A 184 -8.49 7.62 19.10
C LEU A 184 -7.03 7.11 19.00
N SER A 185 -6.50 6.43 20.02
CA SER A 185 -5.16 5.83 19.97
C SER A 185 -5.12 4.67 18.96
N THR A 186 -3.96 4.42 18.34
CA THR A 186 -3.79 3.33 17.35
C THR A 186 -2.60 2.45 17.73
N ASP A 187 -2.79 1.13 17.71
CA ASP A 187 -1.77 0.13 18.07
C ASP A 187 -1.88 -1.09 17.15
N LEU A 188 -0.93 -1.26 16.22
CA LEU A 188 -0.91 -2.40 15.28
C LEU A 188 -0.65 -3.75 15.97
N SER A 189 -0.08 -3.77 17.18
CA SER A 189 0.11 -5.01 17.95
C SER A 189 -1.22 -5.65 18.33
N HIS A 190 -2.31 -4.88 18.27
CA HIS A 190 -3.67 -5.34 18.50
C HIS A 190 -4.06 -6.47 17.54
N THR A 191 -3.78 -6.31 16.25
CA THR A 191 -4.05 -7.35 15.25
C THR A 191 -3.37 -8.66 15.62
N ALA A 192 -2.10 -8.62 16.04
CA ALA A 192 -1.38 -9.82 16.47
C ALA A 192 -2.03 -10.51 17.69
N LYS A 193 -2.54 -9.73 18.64
CA LYS A 193 -3.19 -10.25 19.86
C LYS A 193 -4.49 -10.99 19.56
N LEU A 194 -5.35 -10.43 18.70
CA LEU A 194 -6.67 -11.00 18.43
C LEU A 194 -6.64 -12.07 17.33
N ALA A 195 -5.85 -11.88 16.26
CA ALA A 195 -5.88 -12.75 15.09
C ALA A 195 -5.46 -14.20 15.37
N LYS A 196 -4.68 -14.43 16.44
CA LYS A 196 -4.25 -15.78 16.88
C LYS A 196 -5.41 -16.68 17.33
N ASN A 197 -6.52 -16.07 17.76
CA ASN A 197 -7.71 -16.77 18.25
C ASN A 197 -8.78 -16.96 17.16
N ILE A 198 -8.52 -16.47 15.93
CA ILE A 198 -9.46 -16.54 14.82
C ILE A 198 -9.17 -17.80 13.98
N PRO A 199 -10.16 -18.68 13.74
CA PRO A 199 -10.01 -19.83 12.86
C PRO A 199 -9.57 -19.48 11.44
N ASN A 200 -8.94 -20.43 10.74
CA ASN A 200 -8.41 -20.22 9.39
C ASN A 200 -9.48 -20.09 8.30
N ASP A 201 -10.72 -20.53 8.54
CA ASP A 201 -11.84 -20.42 7.59
C ASP A 201 -12.53 -19.05 7.61
N VAL A 202 -12.21 -18.22 8.61
CA VAL A 202 -12.67 -16.84 8.77
C VAL A 202 -11.63 -15.88 8.17
N VAL A 203 -12.10 -14.97 7.32
CA VAL A 203 -11.25 -13.92 6.73
C VAL A 203 -10.97 -12.86 7.78
N VAL A 204 -9.70 -12.54 8.00
CA VAL A 204 -9.27 -11.48 8.92
C VAL A 204 -8.86 -10.23 8.15
N VAL A 205 -9.51 -9.12 8.46
CA VAL A 205 -9.19 -7.78 7.95
C VAL A 205 -8.54 -6.97 9.07
N THR A 206 -7.35 -6.42 8.86
CA THR A 206 -6.75 -5.46 9.79
C THR A 206 -7.09 -4.03 9.38
N GLU A 207 -7.53 -3.21 10.31
CA GLU A 207 -8.05 -1.86 10.04
C GLU A 207 -7.33 -0.80 10.87
N SER A 208 -7.20 0.41 10.31
CA SER A 208 -6.56 1.57 10.94
C SER A 208 -5.06 1.42 11.21
N GLY A 209 -4.30 2.49 10.96
CA GLY A 209 -2.87 2.57 11.33
C GLY A 209 -1.90 1.98 10.30
N ILE A 210 -2.39 1.40 9.20
CA ILE A 210 -1.57 0.95 8.07
C ILE A 210 -1.20 2.15 7.21
N ASN A 211 0.08 2.52 7.19
CA ASN A 211 0.57 3.72 6.52
C ASN A 211 1.37 3.41 5.26
N ASN A 212 2.10 2.29 5.23
CA ASN A 212 3.01 1.95 4.15
C ASN A 212 3.10 0.43 3.92
N HIS A 213 3.92 0.02 2.95
CA HIS A 213 4.12 -1.39 2.63
C HIS A 213 4.89 -2.17 3.70
N ASP A 214 5.72 -1.54 4.54
CA ASP A 214 6.36 -2.23 5.66
C ASP A 214 5.30 -2.71 6.67
N ASP A 215 4.27 -1.89 6.94
CA ASP A 215 3.13 -2.29 7.77
C ASP A 215 2.39 -3.49 7.14
N VAL A 216 2.20 -3.48 5.82
CA VAL A 216 1.57 -4.59 5.08
C VAL A 216 2.40 -5.86 5.22
N LEU A 217 3.71 -5.79 5.01
CA LEU A 217 4.59 -6.96 5.14
C LEU A 217 4.56 -7.52 6.57
N ALA A 218 4.56 -6.66 7.59
CA ALA A 218 4.45 -7.07 8.99
C ALA A 218 3.08 -7.68 9.36
N LEU A 219 1.99 -7.21 8.77
CA LEU A 219 0.63 -7.67 9.08
C LEU A 219 0.17 -8.86 8.21
N SER A 220 0.79 -9.06 7.04
CA SER A 220 0.42 -10.14 6.11
C SER A 220 0.50 -11.57 6.68
N PRO A 221 1.36 -11.90 7.65
CA PRO A 221 1.32 -13.21 8.30
C PRO A 221 0.14 -13.37 9.26
N LEU A 222 -0.47 -12.26 9.70
CA LEU A 222 -1.46 -12.21 10.78
C LEU A 222 -2.89 -12.02 10.26
N ALA A 223 -3.05 -11.44 9.08
CA ALA A 223 -4.33 -11.09 8.46
C ALA A 223 -4.41 -11.56 7.00
N ASP A 224 -5.64 -11.62 6.48
CA ASP A 224 -5.92 -11.93 5.07
C ASP A 224 -5.96 -10.68 4.20
N ALA A 225 -6.36 -9.54 4.78
CA ALA A 225 -6.48 -8.27 4.08
C ALA A 225 -6.30 -7.09 5.03
N CYS A 226 -6.14 -5.89 4.48
CA CYS A 226 -6.22 -4.64 5.23
C CYS A 226 -7.30 -3.70 4.68
N LEU A 227 -7.85 -2.85 5.55
CA LEU A 227 -8.67 -1.71 5.17
C LEU A 227 -7.87 -0.41 5.37
N VAL A 228 -7.71 0.34 4.28
CA VAL A 228 -6.81 1.51 4.25
C VAL A 228 -7.51 2.70 3.59
N GLY A 229 -7.53 3.83 4.29
CA GLY A 229 -8.13 5.08 3.80
C GLY A 229 -7.22 6.28 3.97
N SER A 230 -7.00 6.73 5.21
CA SER A 230 -6.31 8.01 5.46
C SER A 230 -4.89 8.11 4.92
N SER A 231 -4.13 7.01 4.83
CA SER A 231 -2.76 7.02 4.29
C SER A 231 -2.72 7.16 2.77
N LEU A 232 -3.79 6.77 2.08
CA LEU A 232 -3.95 6.96 0.63
C LEU A 232 -4.56 8.33 0.34
N MET A 233 -5.68 8.66 0.98
CA MET A 233 -6.45 9.88 0.68
C MET A 233 -5.68 11.17 0.98
N SER A 234 -4.71 11.15 1.90
CA SER A 234 -3.85 12.29 2.20
C SER A 234 -2.73 12.53 1.20
N GLN A 235 -2.51 11.60 0.25
CA GLN A 235 -1.42 11.73 -0.72
C GLN A 235 -1.86 12.56 -1.93
N PRO A 236 -1.03 13.50 -2.40
CA PRO A 236 -1.28 14.23 -3.64
C PRO A 236 -1.41 13.27 -4.83
N ASP A 237 -0.42 12.37 -4.97
CA ASP A 237 -0.42 11.31 -5.97
C ASP A 237 -1.02 10.02 -5.37
N LEU A 238 -2.33 9.88 -5.56
CA LEU A 238 -3.08 8.72 -5.08
C LEU A 238 -2.65 7.43 -5.76
N GLU A 239 -2.33 7.49 -7.06
CA GLU A 239 -1.98 6.30 -7.83
C GLU A 239 -0.65 5.73 -7.36
N ASN A 240 0.39 6.56 -7.22
CA ASN A 240 1.67 6.11 -6.68
C ASN A 240 1.53 5.62 -5.23
N ALA A 241 0.70 6.27 -4.40
CA ALA A 241 0.42 5.80 -3.04
C ALA A 241 -0.21 4.40 -3.03
N ALA A 242 -1.19 4.14 -3.90
CA ALA A 242 -1.82 2.84 -4.05
C ALA A 242 -0.84 1.78 -4.58
N LYS A 243 -0.04 2.10 -5.61
CA LYS A 243 1.03 1.24 -6.15
C LYS A 243 2.02 0.84 -5.05
N GLN A 244 2.55 1.82 -4.32
CA GLN A 244 3.53 1.61 -3.26
C GLN A 244 2.94 0.79 -2.11
N LEU A 245 1.70 1.03 -1.71
CA LEU A 245 1.04 0.25 -0.67
C LEU A 245 0.91 -1.23 -1.06
N VAL A 246 0.54 -1.51 -2.33
CA VAL A 246 0.30 -2.88 -2.81
C VAL A 246 1.59 -3.65 -3.11
N TYR A 247 2.54 -3.00 -3.79
CA TYR A 247 3.73 -3.68 -4.33
C TYR A 247 5.04 -3.32 -3.60
N GLY A 248 5.03 -2.29 -2.76
CA GLY A 248 6.23 -1.65 -2.26
C GLY A 248 6.76 -0.59 -3.23
N ASP A 249 7.81 0.11 -2.82
CA ASP A 249 8.50 1.08 -3.66
C ASP A 249 9.46 0.36 -4.60
N ILE A 250 8.98 0.03 -5.79
CA ILE A 250 9.76 -0.71 -6.79
C ILE A 250 10.24 0.26 -7.88
N LYS A 251 11.56 0.41 -7.94
CA LYS A 251 12.27 1.12 -9.00
C LYS A 251 12.65 0.15 -10.11
N VAL A 252 12.36 0.51 -11.37
CA VAL A 252 12.90 -0.22 -12.54
C VAL A 252 14.02 0.59 -13.17
N CYS A 253 15.25 0.08 -13.06
CA CYS A 253 16.47 0.76 -13.49
C CYS A 253 16.95 0.31 -14.87
N GLY A 254 17.79 1.12 -15.52
CA GLY A 254 18.34 0.81 -16.85
C GLY A 254 17.37 1.13 -18.00
N ILE A 255 16.55 2.16 -17.84
CA ILE A 255 15.69 2.68 -18.91
C ILE A 255 16.55 3.50 -19.88
N LYS A 256 16.58 3.07 -21.15
CA LYS A 256 17.46 3.66 -22.17
C LYS A 256 16.80 4.72 -23.03
N ASP A 257 15.50 4.55 -23.24
CA ASP A 257 14.70 5.27 -24.23
C ASP A 257 13.22 5.27 -23.80
N GLN A 258 12.40 6.01 -24.53
CA GLN A 258 10.96 6.14 -24.26
C GLN A 258 10.23 4.80 -24.35
N ALA A 259 10.60 3.93 -25.29
CA ALA A 259 9.95 2.63 -25.45
C ALA A 259 10.09 1.76 -24.20
N ASN A 260 11.23 1.79 -23.51
CA ASN A 260 11.38 1.11 -22.23
C ASN A 260 10.65 1.83 -21.08
N ALA A 261 10.53 3.17 -21.12
CA ALA A 261 9.80 3.94 -20.11
C ALA A 261 8.29 3.62 -20.15
N ASP A 262 7.71 3.57 -21.34
CA ASP A 262 6.29 3.26 -21.54
C ASP A 262 5.91 1.87 -20.99
N LEU A 263 6.85 0.92 -20.99
CA LEU A 263 6.65 -0.43 -20.43
C LEU A 263 6.64 -0.46 -18.89
N VAL A 264 7.20 0.54 -18.22
CA VAL A 264 7.35 0.54 -16.75
C VAL A 264 6.45 1.55 -16.05
N ASP A 265 5.81 2.46 -16.79
CA ASP A 265 4.90 3.50 -16.28
C ASP A 265 3.72 2.94 -15.46
N SER A 266 3.40 1.65 -15.61
CA SER A 266 2.61 0.90 -14.65
C SER A 266 3.18 -0.51 -14.49
N PRO A 267 3.43 -1.02 -13.27
CA PRO A 267 3.11 -0.47 -11.94
C PRO A 267 4.34 0.03 -11.14
N ALA A 268 5.44 0.43 -11.79
CA ALA A 268 6.62 0.91 -11.07
C ALA A 268 6.37 2.22 -10.29
N SER A 269 7.14 2.43 -9.22
CA SER A 269 7.11 3.68 -8.44
C SER A 269 8.10 4.72 -8.95
N SER A 270 9.19 4.25 -9.57
CA SER A 270 10.22 5.09 -10.13
C SER A 270 10.96 4.38 -11.25
N LEU A 271 11.61 5.17 -12.09
CA LEU A 271 12.45 4.65 -13.16
C LEU A 271 13.88 5.17 -13.05
N GLY A 272 14.84 4.33 -13.41
CA GLY A 272 16.27 4.63 -13.33
C GLY A 272 16.93 4.77 -14.70
N MET A 273 17.56 5.91 -14.96
CA MET A 273 18.39 6.18 -16.13
C MET A 273 19.87 6.09 -15.76
N ILE A 274 20.66 5.31 -16.50
CA ILE A 274 22.08 5.12 -16.20
C ILE A 274 22.92 6.05 -17.06
N PHE A 275 23.76 6.88 -16.45
CA PHE A 275 24.64 7.83 -17.13
C PHE A 275 26.08 7.32 -17.29
N VAL A 276 26.40 6.16 -16.70
CA VAL A 276 27.73 5.55 -16.76
C VAL A 276 28.06 5.06 -18.18
N ASP A 277 29.07 5.66 -18.80
CA ASP A 277 29.41 5.44 -20.22
C ASP A 277 29.69 3.98 -20.59
N LYS A 278 30.36 3.23 -19.72
CA LYS A 278 30.70 1.82 -19.96
C LYS A 278 29.50 0.88 -19.81
N SER A 279 28.35 1.36 -19.33
CA SER A 279 27.18 0.54 -19.10
C SER A 279 26.49 0.19 -20.42
N PRO A 280 26.17 -1.10 -20.69
CA PRO A 280 25.34 -1.46 -21.85
C PRO A 280 23.91 -0.90 -21.75
N ARG A 281 23.53 -0.44 -20.55
CA ARG A 281 22.24 0.13 -20.18
C ARG A 281 22.26 1.65 -20.09
N ARG A 282 23.34 2.30 -20.57
CA ARG A 282 23.43 3.76 -20.60
C ARG A 282 22.22 4.34 -21.34
N VAL A 283 21.67 5.43 -20.80
CA VAL A 283 20.63 6.22 -21.46
C VAL A 283 21.12 6.66 -22.84
N ALA A 284 20.24 6.52 -23.83
CA ALA A 284 20.54 6.76 -25.24
C ALA A 284 19.66 7.86 -25.84
N SER A 285 18.47 8.09 -25.29
CA SER A 285 17.58 9.18 -25.68
C SER A 285 17.87 10.43 -24.86
N ASP A 286 17.93 11.59 -25.50
CA ASP A 286 18.13 12.88 -24.84
C ASP A 286 16.89 13.35 -24.04
N LYS A 287 15.73 12.69 -24.25
CA LYS A 287 14.49 12.96 -23.52
C LYS A 287 13.72 11.66 -23.26
N ILE A 288 13.31 11.48 -22.01
CA ILE A 288 12.37 10.44 -21.57
C ILE A 288 11.29 11.17 -20.78
N SER A 289 10.04 11.07 -21.24
CA SER A 289 8.87 11.60 -20.54
C SER A 289 8.26 10.46 -19.73
N SER A 290 8.04 10.70 -18.45
CA SER A 290 7.32 9.78 -17.57
C SER A 290 6.70 10.57 -16.44
N ASN A 291 5.57 10.08 -15.94
CA ASN A 291 4.95 10.58 -14.71
C ASN A 291 5.59 9.98 -13.46
N LEU A 292 6.47 8.99 -13.61
CA LEU A 292 7.20 8.39 -12.50
C LEU A 292 8.34 9.29 -12.02
N THR A 293 8.71 9.11 -10.77
CA THR A 293 9.94 9.69 -10.22
C THR A 293 11.15 9.20 -11.03
N THR A 294 11.86 10.13 -11.66
CA THR A 294 13.05 9.84 -12.48
C THR A 294 14.33 9.88 -11.63
N VAL A 295 15.09 8.79 -11.68
CA VAL A 295 16.33 8.60 -10.91
C VAL A 295 17.50 8.53 -11.89
N GLY A 296 18.53 9.37 -11.73
CA GLY A 296 19.77 9.25 -12.52
C GLY A 296 20.84 8.50 -11.75
N VAL A 297 21.46 7.51 -12.40
CA VAL A 297 22.50 6.67 -11.80
C VAL A 297 23.86 7.08 -12.35
N PHE A 298 24.75 7.49 -11.44
CA PHE A 298 26.09 7.96 -11.74
C PHE A 298 27.13 7.12 -10.99
N GLN A 299 28.37 7.15 -11.48
CA GLN A 299 29.49 6.47 -10.86
C GLN A 299 30.74 7.33 -11.02
N ASN A 300 31.18 7.97 -9.95
CA ASN A 300 32.38 8.81 -9.90
C ASN A 300 32.43 9.91 -10.98
N HIS A 301 31.26 10.42 -11.40
CA HIS A 301 31.19 11.56 -12.31
C HIS A 301 31.54 12.84 -11.56
N ASP A 302 32.07 13.84 -12.26
CA ASP A 302 32.24 15.16 -11.66
C ASP A 302 30.87 15.78 -11.31
N VAL A 303 30.86 16.65 -10.31
CA VAL A 303 29.63 17.27 -9.79
C VAL A 303 28.92 18.07 -10.89
N ASP A 304 29.65 18.75 -11.76
CA ASP A 304 29.06 19.59 -12.81
C ASP A 304 28.33 18.74 -13.87
N ALA A 305 28.88 17.59 -14.24
CA ALA A 305 28.22 16.62 -15.13
C ALA A 305 26.93 16.06 -14.52
N VAL A 306 26.92 15.77 -13.21
CA VAL A 306 25.72 15.32 -12.49
C VAL A 306 24.65 16.41 -12.48
N LEU A 307 25.03 17.66 -12.18
CA LEU A 307 24.10 18.80 -12.17
C LEU A 307 23.53 19.08 -13.56
N GLN A 308 24.35 18.98 -14.61
CA GLN A 308 23.91 19.15 -15.99
C GLN A 308 22.88 18.07 -16.36
N ALA A 309 23.17 16.80 -16.07
CA ALA A 309 22.23 15.71 -16.31
C ALA A 309 20.93 15.84 -15.48
N GLN A 310 21.04 16.28 -14.22
CA GLN A 310 19.87 16.56 -13.37
C GLN A 310 18.94 17.57 -14.02
N LYS A 311 19.49 18.64 -14.58
CA LYS A 311 18.74 19.69 -15.26
C LYS A 311 18.12 19.21 -16.56
N ASP A 312 18.92 18.56 -17.41
CA ASP A 312 18.52 18.16 -18.76
C ASP A 312 17.41 17.10 -18.75
N TYR A 313 17.49 16.17 -17.79
CA TYR A 313 16.53 15.07 -17.64
C TYR A 313 15.52 15.31 -16.51
N GLN A 314 15.57 16.48 -15.87
CA GLN A 314 14.71 16.87 -14.75
C GLN A 314 14.68 15.83 -13.60
N LEU A 315 15.83 15.23 -13.32
CA LEU A 315 15.96 14.14 -12.35
C LEU A 315 15.49 14.60 -10.97
N LYS A 316 14.70 13.74 -10.32
CA LYS A 316 14.20 13.93 -8.95
C LYS A 316 15.10 13.29 -7.91
N VAL A 317 15.88 12.29 -8.32
CA VAL A 317 16.82 11.59 -7.45
C VAL A 317 18.13 11.35 -8.19
N ILE A 318 19.24 11.59 -7.51
CA ILE A 318 20.59 11.23 -7.95
C ILE A 318 21.06 10.01 -7.15
N GLN A 319 21.31 8.90 -7.83
CA GLN A 319 21.83 7.67 -7.25
C GLN A 319 23.33 7.56 -7.54
N LEU A 320 24.14 7.57 -6.49
CA LEU A 320 25.60 7.54 -6.54
C LEU A 320 26.13 6.12 -6.31
N HIS A 321 26.57 5.46 -7.39
CA HIS A 321 26.94 4.05 -7.45
C HIS A 321 28.47 3.81 -7.43
N GLY A 322 29.27 4.85 -7.22
CA GLY A 322 30.72 4.78 -7.18
C GLY A 322 31.32 4.75 -5.78
N ASP A 323 32.50 5.33 -5.68
CA ASP A 323 33.31 5.52 -4.48
C ASP A 323 33.20 6.96 -3.97
N GLU A 324 32.09 7.64 -4.27
CA GLU A 324 31.86 9.02 -3.88
C GLU A 324 31.93 9.16 -2.34
N SER A 325 32.78 10.09 -1.88
CA SER A 325 33.00 10.35 -0.46
C SER A 325 31.84 11.13 0.17
N VAL A 326 31.83 11.23 1.50
CA VAL A 326 30.87 12.08 2.23
C VAL A 326 30.98 13.54 1.78
N ASP A 327 32.21 14.04 1.57
CA ASP A 327 32.46 15.42 1.10
C ASP A 327 31.90 15.65 -0.31
N TYR A 328 32.06 14.68 -1.22
CA TYR A 328 31.46 14.75 -2.56
C TYR A 328 29.94 14.86 -2.47
N VAL A 329 29.31 14.02 -1.64
CA VAL A 329 27.85 14.04 -1.45
C VAL A 329 27.39 15.38 -0.90
N HIS A 330 28.12 15.92 0.08
CA HIS A 330 27.81 17.22 0.67
C HIS A 330 27.93 18.36 -0.36
N GLU A 331 29.01 18.38 -1.15
CA GLU A 331 29.20 19.36 -2.22
C GLU A 331 28.05 19.29 -3.24
N LEU A 332 27.73 18.09 -3.72
CA LEU A 332 26.66 17.89 -4.70
C LEU A 332 25.31 18.37 -4.15
N GLN A 333 24.95 17.98 -2.92
CA GLN A 333 23.70 18.38 -2.29
C GLN A 333 23.59 19.90 -2.11
N SER A 334 24.70 20.59 -1.85
CA SER A 334 24.71 22.05 -1.72
C SER A 334 24.37 22.79 -3.02
N LYS A 335 24.56 22.14 -4.17
CA LYS A 335 24.33 22.69 -5.51
C LYS A 335 23.03 22.19 -6.15
N LEU A 336 22.49 21.05 -5.71
CA LEU A 336 21.23 20.50 -6.21
C LEU A 336 20.01 21.32 -5.75
N PRO A 337 18.92 21.34 -6.54
CA PRO A 337 17.63 21.85 -6.07
C PRO A 337 17.18 21.11 -4.80
N LYS A 338 16.54 21.80 -3.85
CA LYS A 338 16.03 21.18 -2.61
C LYS A 338 15.02 20.04 -2.85
N SER A 339 14.39 20.01 -4.02
CA SER A 339 13.45 18.97 -4.44
C SER A 339 14.13 17.76 -5.09
N CYS A 340 15.45 17.77 -5.26
CA CYS A 340 16.22 16.66 -5.80
C CYS A 340 16.92 15.92 -4.67
N GLU A 341 16.58 14.65 -4.49
CA GLU A 341 17.16 13.80 -3.44
C GLU A 341 18.45 13.13 -3.92
N VAL A 342 19.27 12.67 -2.98
CA VAL A 342 20.49 11.90 -3.26
C VAL A 342 20.41 10.56 -2.53
N THR A 343 20.64 9.48 -3.25
CA THR A 343 20.76 8.11 -2.72
C THR A 343 22.21 7.66 -2.88
N LYS A 344 22.82 7.10 -1.83
CA LYS A 344 24.15 6.47 -1.94
C LYS A 344 24.02 4.96 -2.02
N VAL A 345 24.75 4.34 -2.94
CA VAL A 345 24.87 2.88 -3.01
C VAL A 345 26.02 2.40 -2.15
N ILE A 346 25.75 1.37 -1.35
CA ILE A 346 26.72 0.58 -0.59
C ILE A 346 26.75 -0.82 -1.17
N SER A 347 27.92 -1.23 -1.65
CA SER A 347 28.16 -2.55 -2.20
C SER A 347 28.44 -3.58 -1.10
N ILE A 348 27.76 -4.72 -1.15
CA ILE A 348 27.94 -5.86 -0.25
C ILE A 348 28.54 -7.01 -1.06
N GLN A 349 29.69 -7.54 -0.64
CA GLN A 349 30.29 -8.69 -1.32
C GLN A 349 29.58 -9.99 -0.91
N GLU A 350 29.55 -10.95 -1.82
CA GLU A 350 29.00 -12.28 -1.56
C GLU A 350 29.79 -12.97 -0.43
N GLY A 351 29.10 -13.31 0.67
CA GLY A 351 29.70 -13.95 1.84
C GLY A 351 30.37 -13.01 2.86
N ASP A 352 30.38 -11.70 2.60
CA ASP A 352 30.83 -10.72 3.58
C ASP A 352 29.81 -10.53 4.72
N GLY A 353 30.30 -10.06 5.87
CA GLY A 353 29.48 -9.67 7.01
C GLY A 353 28.76 -8.33 6.80
N LEU A 354 28.20 -7.80 7.90
CA LEU A 354 27.49 -6.51 7.88
C LEU A 354 28.37 -5.38 7.32
N PRO A 355 27.87 -4.59 6.35
CA PRO A 355 28.65 -3.49 5.78
C PRO A 355 28.85 -2.37 6.80
N SER A 356 29.96 -1.64 6.65
CA SER A 356 30.16 -0.35 7.31
C SER A 356 29.67 0.76 6.38
N ILE A 357 28.71 1.55 6.84
CA ILE A 357 28.15 2.68 6.10
C ILE A 357 28.73 3.97 6.68
N PRO A 358 29.53 4.74 5.92
CA PRO A 358 29.93 6.10 6.30
C PRO A 358 28.71 6.99 6.56
N GLU A 359 28.87 8.01 7.40
CA GLU A 359 27.79 8.92 7.76
C GLU A 359 27.49 9.91 6.62
N TYR A 360 26.79 9.44 5.60
CA TYR A 360 26.29 10.26 4.51
C TYR A 360 25.07 11.08 4.95
N SER A 361 24.97 12.32 4.47
CA SER A 361 23.82 13.21 4.65
C SER A 361 22.66 12.89 3.70
N VAL A 362 22.34 11.61 3.51
CA VAL A 362 21.28 11.14 2.61
C VAL A 362 20.13 10.49 3.40
N ALA A 363 18.92 10.51 2.83
CA ALA A 363 17.76 9.84 3.44
C ALA A 363 17.70 8.34 3.10
N GLU A 364 18.20 7.95 1.92
CA GLU A 364 18.15 6.58 1.43
C GLU A 364 19.56 6.03 1.12
N ILE A 365 19.80 4.80 1.58
CA ILE A 365 20.92 3.96 1.18
C ILE A 365 20.39 2.80 0.33
N LEU A 366 21.04 2.56 -0.80
CA LEU A 366 20.78 1.39 -1.63
C LEU A 366 21.86 0.33 -1.37
N LEU A 367 21.43 -0.88 -1.02
CA LEU A 367 22.31 -2.04 -0.87
C LEU A 367 22.34 -2.83 -2.18
N ASP A 368 23.50 -2.95 -2.82
CA ASP A 368 23.68 -3.74 -4.05
C ASP A 368 24.77 -4.80 -3.86
N THR A 369 24.71 -5.86 -4.66
CA THR A 369 25.69 -6.95 -4.64
C THR A 369 26.91 -6.59 -5.46
N GLN A 370 28.09 -6.82 -4.89
CA GLN A 370 29.37 -6.76 -5.59
C GLN A 370 29.96 -8.16 -5.77
N VAL A 371 30.45 -8.44 -6.97
CA VAL A 371 31.14 -9.70 -7.31
C VAL A 371 32.51 -9.35 -7.85
N GLY A 372 33.57 -9.69 -7.11
CA GLY A 372 34.93 -9.26 -7.43
C GLY A 372 35.04 -7.74 -7.43
N SER A 373 35.55 -7.15 -8.52
CA SER A 373 35.62 -5.70 -8.71
C SER A 373 34.36 -5.09 -9.35
N SER A 374 33.37 -5.92 -9.73
CA SER A 374 32.17 -5.46 -10.42
C SER A 374 31.12 -4.97 -9.43
N LYS A 375 30.81 -3.67 -9.49
CA LYS A 375 29.70 -3.03 -8.77
C LYS A 375 28.51 -2.89 -9.71
N GLY A 376 27.39 -3.53 -9.36
CA GLY A 376 26.18 -3.57 -10.16
C GLY A 376 26.25 -4.51 -11.37
N GLY A 377 25.08 -4.94 -11.85
CA GLY A 377 24.97 -5.78 -13.05
C GLY A 377 25.51 -7.21 -12.93
N THR A 378 25.78 -7.68 -11.71
CA THR A 378 26.36 -9.00 -11.41
C THR A 378 25.37 -10.16 -11.59
N GLY A 379 24.07 -9.86 -11.54
CA GLY A 379 23.00 -10.87 -11.58
C GLY A 379 22.88 -11.72 -10.31
N LYS A 380 23.70 -11.44 -9.29
CA LYS A 380 23.69 -12.16 -8.01
C LYS A 380 23.07 -11.30 -6.91
N ALA A 381 22.48 -11.97 -5.93
CA ALA A 381 22.00 -11.37 -4.69
C ALA A 381 23.01 -11.66 -3.55
N PHE A 382 23.16 -10.72 -2.61
CA PHE A 382 23.82 -10.95 -1.33
C PHE A 382 22.87 -11.66 -0.36
N ASP A 383 23.37 -12.08 0.81
CA ASP A 383 22.52 -12.69 1.83
C ASP A 383 21.56 -11.65 2.44
N TRP A 384 20.29 -11.70 2.06
CA TRP A 384 19.25 -10.79 2.55
C TRP A 384 18.92 -10.94 4.03
N SER A 385 19.36 -12.02 4.70
CA SER A 385 19.12 -12.23 6.13
C SER A 385 19.70 -11.10 7.00
N MET A 386 20.76 -10.44 6.52
CA MET A 386 21.44 -9.37 7.25
C MET A 386 20.69 -8.02 7.25
N ILE A 387 19.70 -7.84 6.37
CA ILE A 387 19.03 -6.53 6.17
C ILE A 387 18.41 -6.00 7.46
N GLN A 388 17.83 -6.87 8.28
CA GLN A 388 17.21 -6.46 9.55
C GLN A 388 18.24 -5.90 10.53
N GLU A 389 19.41 -6.52 10.62
CA GLU A 389 20.48 -6.04 11.50
C GLU A 389 21.10 -4.74 10.94
N ILE A 390 21.19 -4.58 9.61
CA ILE A 390 21.60 -3.31 8.98
C ILE A 390 20.62 -2.19 9.36
N LYS A 391 19.30 -2.41 9.18
CA LYS A 391 18.26 -1.44 9.53
C LYS A 391 18.34 -1.03 11.00
N LYS A 392 18.60 -1.99 11.90
CA LYS A 392 18.75 -1.75 13.33
C LYS A 392 20.02 -0.94 13.66
N ARG A 393 21.13 -1.22 12.97
CA ARG A 393 22.42 -0.53 13.17
C ARG A 393 22.40 0.91 12.64
N TYR A 394 21.60 1.16 11.60
CA TYR A 394 21.54 2.44 10.90
C TYR A 394 20.09 2.94 10.76
N PRO A 395 19.39 3.20 11.87
CA PRO A 395 17.96 3.55 11.85
C PRO A 395 17.67 4.92 11.21
N GLN A 396 18.70 5.75 11.00
CA GLN A 396 18.56 7.04 10.33
C GLN A 396 18.32 6.92 8.82
N TYR A 397 18.62 5.78 8.20
CA TYR A 397 18.49 5.57 6.76
C TYR A 397 17.28 4.74 6.41
N ARG A 398 16.62 5.11 5.30
CA ARG A 398 15.78 4.19 4.53
C ARG A 398 16.68 3.29 3.68
N PHE A 399 16.27 2.03 3.52
CA PHE A 399 17.04 1.05 2.76
C PHE A 399 16.28 0.58 1.54
N ARG A 400 16.89 0.73 0.37
CA ARG A 400 16.50 0.08 -0.90
C ARG A 400 17.43 -1.09 -1.18
N VAL A 401 16.90 -2.17 -1.74
CA VAL A 401 17.71 -3.37 -2.06
C VAL A 401 17.74 -3.60 -3.56
N ALA A 402 18.94 -3.87 -4.07
CA ALA A 402 19.22 -4.25 -5.45
C ALA A 402 20.07 -5.54 -5.50
N GLY A 403 20.41 -5.96 -6.73
CA GLY A 403 21.32 -7.08 -6.97
C GLY A 403 20.59 -8.42 -7.12
N GLY A 404 20.60 -8.98 -8.34
CA GLY A 404 20.07 -10.32 -8.60
C GLY A 404 18.57 -10.51 -8.43
N ILE A 405 17.80 -9.42 -8.30
CA ILE A 405 16.35 -9.50 -8.09
C ILE A 405 15.65 -9.87 -9.41
N THR A 406 14.77 -10.86 -9.34
CA THR A 406 14.02 -11.45 -10.46
C THR A 406 12.57 -11.70 -10.05
N PRO A 407 11.66 -11.99 -11.00
CA PRO A 407 10.32 -12.46 -10.65
C PRO A 407 10.30 -13.67 -9.71
N ASP A 408 11.30 -14.54 -9.78
CA ASP A 408 11.32 -15.80 -9.03
C ASP A 408 11.70 -15.61 -7.55
N ASN A 409 12.50 -14.60 -7.22
CA ASN A 409 13.02 -14.41 -5.86
C ASN A 409 12.46 -13.19 -5.12
N ILE A 410 11.65 -12.33 -5.76
CA ILE A 410 11.10 -11.14 -5.09
C ILE A 410 10.24 -11.46 -3.87
N ARG A 411 9.53 -12.60 -3.86
CA ARG A 411 8.76 -13.05 -2.69
C ARG A 411 9.68 -13.34 -1.50
N GLN A 412 10.81 -14.00 -1.76
CA GLN A 412 11.82 -14.28 -0.74
C GLN A 412 12.40 -12.97 -0.20
N LEU A 413 12.76 -12.02 -1.06
CA LEU A 413 13.25 -10.70 -0.65
C LEU A 413 12.26 -9.99 0.28
N LYS A 414 10.98 -9.97 -0.09
CA LYS A 414 9.93 -9.33 0.71
C LYS A 414 9.73 -9.98 2.08
N SER A 415 9.97 -11.29 2.20
CA SER A 415 9.92 -11.99 3.49
C SER A 415 10.96 -11.49 4.50
N HIS A 416 12.02 -10.81 4.04
CA HIS A 416 13.00 -10.11 4.87
C HIS A 416 12.59 -8.67 5.22
N GLN A 417 11.29 -8.33 5.15
CA GLN A 417 10.73 -6.98 5.39
C GLN A 417 11.39 -5.91 4.52
N VAL A 418 11.46 -6.18 3.21
CA VAL A 418 11.99 -5.24 2.21
C VAL A 418 10.84 -4.68 1.38
N SER A 419 10.54 -3.40 1.60
CA SER A 419 9.52 -2.65 0.87
C SER A 419 10.08 -1.87 -0.32
N ALA A 420 11.32 -1.38 -0.25
CA ALA A 420 11.97 -0.62 -1.31
C ALA A 420 12.97 -1.50 -2.10
N ILE A 421 12.74 -1.60 -3.40
CA ILE A 421 13.44 -2.52 -4.30
C ILE A 421 13.94 -1.75 -5.54
N ASP A 422 15.13 -2.09 -6.03
CA ASP A 422 15.66 -1.65 -7.33
C ASP A 422 15.92 -2.88 -8.20
N VAL A 423 15.15 -3.01 -9.28
CA VAL A 423 15.27 -4.12 -10.23
C VAL A 423 15.85 -3.61 -11.55
N ASN A 424 16.75 -4.40 -12.13
CA ASN A 424 17.35 -4.07 -13.42
C ASN A 424 17.37 -5.30 -14.36
N GLY A 425 18.44 -6.10 -14.30
CA GLY A 425 18.63 -7.24 -15.22
C GLY A 425 17.58 -8.34 -15.12
N GLY A 426 16.96 -8.52 -13.95
CA GLY A 426 15.93 -9.57 -13.75
C GLY A 426 14.64 -9.35 -14.54
N VAL A 427 14.40 -8.15 -15.06
CA VAL A 427 13.24 -7.81 -15.90
C VAL A 427 13.63 -7.49 -17.34
N GLU A 428 14.79 -7.95 -17.79
CA GLU A 428 15.28 -7.74 -19.16
C GLU A 428 15.21 -9.03 -20.01
N PHE A 429 15.08 -8.86 -21.32
CA PHE A 429 15.38 -9.92 -22.30
C PHE A 429 16.89 -10.02 -22.54
N LYS A 430 17.53 -8.86 -22.70
CA LYS A 430 18.97 -8.67 -22.83
C LYS A 430 19.34 -7.31 -22.22
N PRO A 431 20.62 -7.07 -21.87
CA PRO A 431 21.03 -5.81 -21.22
C PRO A 431 20.46 -4.57 -21.93
N GLY A 432 19.65 -3.79 -21.22
CA GLY A 432 19.05 -2.55 -21.72
C GLY A 432 17.75 -2.70 -22.53
N VAL A 433 17.18 -3.91 -22.62
CA VAL A 433 15.89 -4.15 -23.28
C VAL A 433 14.94 -4.80 -22.28
N LYS A 434 13.94 -4.03 -21.82
CA LYS A 434 12.96 -4.47 -20.83
C LYS A 434 11.99 -5.49 -21.41
N SER A 435 11.50 -6.37 -20.55
CA SER A 435 10.53 -7.42 -20.87
C SER A 435 9.24 -7.17 -20.13
N LEU A 436 8.18 -6.82 -20.86
CA LEU A 436 6.85 -6.60 -20.27
C LEU A 436 6.36 -7.83 -19.49
N ASP A 437 6.57 -9.03 -20.03
CA ASP A 437 6.19 -10.28 -19.37
C ASP A 437 6.89 -10.44 -18.02
N LYS A 438 8.22 -10.20 -17.97
CA LYS A 438 8.98 -10.29 -16.71
C LYS A 438 8.60 -9.18 -15.73
N ILE A 439 8.29 -7.97 -16.22
CA ILE A 439 7.78 -6.88 -15.37
C ILE A 439 6.46 -7.30 -14.75
N ASN A 440 5.50 -7.77 -15.55
CA ASN A 440 4.21 -8.24 -15.06
C ASN A 440 4.35 -9.38 -14.04
N GLN A 441 5.21 -10.36 -14.32
CA GLN A 441 5.51 -11.44 -13.38
C GLN A 441 6.15 -10.94 -12.08
N LEU A 442 7.09 -10.00 -12.17
CA LEU A 442 7.72 -9.38 -11.00
C LEU A 442 6.67 -8.75 -10.10
N PHE A 443 5.75 -7.94 -10.64
CA PHE A 443 4.75 -7.26 -9.84
C PHE A 443 3.63 -8.17 -9.33
N ALA A 444 3.23 -9.17 -10.12
CA ALA A 444 2.36 -10.24 -9.64
C ALA A 444 2.99 -10.98 -8.44
N ASN A 445 4.31 -11.16 -8.46
CA ASN A 445 5.07 -11.77 -7.37
C ASN A 445 5.41 -10.79 -6.24
N ALA A 446 5.43 -9.49 -6.50
CA ALA A 446 5.61 -8.44 -5.50
C ALA A 446 4.38 -8.28 -4.61
N ARG A 447 3.17 -8.57 -5.13
CA ARG A 447 1.96 -8.56 -4.31
C ARG A 447 2.09 -9.62 -3.22
N VAL A 448 1.97 -9.16 -1.98
CA VAL A 448 2.18 -9.96 -0.77
C VAL A 448 1.13 -11.09 -0.71
N VAL A 449 1.52 -12.24 -0.17
CA VAL A 449 0.63 -13.40 0.05
C VAL A 449 0.08 -13.30 1.47
N SER A 450 -1.18 -13.68 1.70
CA SER A 450 -1.63 -13.85 3.07
C SER A 450 -0.93 -15.05 3.71
N GLY A 451 -0.31 -14.85 4.87
CA GLY A 451 0.36 -15.91 5.62
C GLY A 451 -0.56 -16.70 6.56
N ARG A 452 -1.86 -16.33 6.64
CA ARG A 452 -2.85 -17.16 7.34
C ARG A 452 -3.04 -18.43 6.50
N SER A 453 -2.53 -19.55 7.02
CA SER A 453 -2.59 -20.85 6.34
C SER A 453 -4.05 -21.20 6.05
N ARG A 454 -4.39 -21.39 4.78
CA ARG A 454 -5.71 -21.82 4.34
C ARG A 454 -5.71 -23.27 3.93
#